data_AF-A0A845LBT9-F1
#
_entry.id   AF-A0A845LBT9-F1
#
_cell.length_a   1.000
_cell.length_b   1.000
_cell.length_c   1.000
_cell.angle_alpha   90.00
_cell.angle_beta   90.00
_cell.angle_gamma   90.00
#
_symmetry.space_group_name_H-M   'P 1'
#
loop_
_entity.id
_entity.type
_entity.pdbx_description
1 polymer ?
#
loop_
_entity_poly.entity_id
_entity_poly.type
_entity_poly.pdbx_seq_one_letter_code
_entity_poly.pdbx_strand_id
1 'polypeptide(L)'
;MQDALGEDLLLEMGRKNNWTLYHRATGRYLHSRFDPVAEAENWVSGHLGEEKPQRIGIYGFGLGYHVYAAARRFPGIPIDVFEIDPRPAGAAKALGLFEGEPSFRLHTGQGAESALGEWLETYDEKDAFWVHRPSLDLIPEARRRVSEILDSMLAIRMAYERFGSLMHQNWEQNQDTLRTQAGFRDFLADMGAHDTVLVAGAGPSLDLVMPFLPEWKKSAFLLAVGSAVGSLREHLCFPDGVVISDPQDFVMNQVIVYEDVVWPALLLLPTIHPRIFREYQGKKYVLAQEGLQYVEDWAKRRGEDTLPTGGSVITLALHVALKMGAKRIVFMGMDFAYTGGKKHAHQSPHMLYDALAKTDNCIMTQTNDGGVASTTRALTKFRRYVESLIRRRNDVDFINTGAGAVIEGARWVPTERVGELLKDDFAR
;
A
#
# COMPACT_ATOMS: atom_id res chain seq x y z
N MET A 1 37.92 5.51 -0.07
CA MET A 1 36.53 5.98 0.03
C MET A 1 35.58 5.05 -0.70
N GLN A 2 35.78 4.76 -1.99
CA GLN A 2 34.98 3.75 -2.71
C GLN A 2 35.00 2.38 -2.02
N ASP A 3 36.17 1.94 -1.51
CA ASP A 3 36.27 0.67 -0.77
C ASP A 3 35.41 0.62 0.51
N ALA A 4 35.10 1.77 1.13
CA ALA A 4 34.26 1.85 2.32
C ALA A 4 32.76 1.87 1.99
N LEU A 5 32.39 2.16 0.74
CA LEU A 5 31.02 2.13 0.25
C LEU A 5 30.57 0.73 -0.18
N GLY A 6 31.52 -0.18 -0.42
CA GLY A 6 31.24 -1.50 -0.97
C GLY A 6 31.07 -1.49 -2.49
N GLU A 7 30.72 -2.64 -3.06
CA GLU A 7 30.54 -2.78 -4.51
C GLU A 7 29.19 -2.26 -5.01
N ASP A 8 28.18 -2.27 -4.13
CA ASP A 8 26.79 -1.91 -4.39
C ASP A 8 26.54 -0.39 -4.46
N LEU A 9 27.37 0.43 -3.82
CA LEU A 9 27.28 1.88 -3.83
C LEU A 9 28.47 2.49 -4.58
N LEU A 10 28.18 3.24 -5.65
CA LEU A 10 29.19 3.95 -6.43
C LEU A 10 29.09 5.45 -6.16
N LEU A 11 30.18 6.07 -5.73
CA LEU A 11 30.27 7.52 -5.63
C LEU A 11 30.61 8.13 -6.99
N GLU A 12 29.77 9.05 -7.46
CA GLU A 12 29.96 9.73 -8.74
C GLU A 12 29.94 11.24 -8.56
N MET A 13 30.76 11.95 -9.35
CA MET A 13 30.62 13.38 -9.52
C MET A 13 29.53 13.64 -10.57
N GLY A 14 28.44 14.27 -10.15
CA GLY A 14 27.38 14.76 -11.03
C GLY A 14 27.78 16.02 -11.79
N ARG A 15 26.80 16.62 -12.46
CA ARG A 15 26.96 17.96 -13.07
C ARG A 15 27.04 19.02 -11.96
N LYS A 16 27.59 20.19 -12.30
CA LYS A 16 27.88 21.29 -11.37
C LYS A 16 28.85 20.94 -10.22
N ASN A 17 29.66 19.89 -10.38
CA ASN A 17 30.66 19.44 -9.40
C ASN A 17 30.08 19.04 -8.04
N ASN A 18 28.85 18.50 -8.03
CA ASN A 18 28.24 17.94 -6.83
C ASN A 18 28.35 16.41 -6.84
N TRP A 19 28.55 15.82 -5.67
CA TRP A 19 28.61 14.38 -5.50
C TRP A 19 27.21 13.75 -5.46
N THR A 20 27.11 12.52 -5.97
CA THR A 20 25.93 11.67 -5.80
C THR A 20 26.37 10.23 -5.57
N LEU A 21 25.44 9.41 -5.08
CA LEU A 21 25.63 7.97 -4.90
C LEU A 21 24.69 7.22 -5.82
N TYR A 22 25.21 6.25 -6.56
CA TYR A 22 24.46 5.32 -7.38
C TYR A 22 24.39 3.96 -6.70
N HIS A 23 23.18 3.46 -6.46
CA HIS A 23 22.94 2.14 -5.92
C HIS A 23 22.76 1.14 -7.07
N ARG A 24 23.76 0.27 -7.25
CA ARG A 24 23.82 -0.68 -8.38
C ARG A 24 22.66 -1.67 -8.37
N ALA A 25 22.28 -2.16 -7.19
CA ALA A 25 21.24 -3.18 -7.06
C ALA A 25 19.85 -2.65 -7.49
N THR A 26 19.53 -1.39 -7.20
CA THR A 26 18.24 -0.79 -7.61
C THR A 26 18.33 0.02 -8.90
N GLY A 27 19.55 0.29 -9.38
CA GLY A 27 19.80 1.11 -10.55
C GLY A 27 19.42 2.57 -10.37
N ARG A 28 19.42 3.08 -9.12
CA ARG A 28 18.94 4.43 -8.78
C ARG A 28 20.02 5.27 -8.15
N TYR A 29 19.91 6.57 -8.37
CA TYR A 29 20.70 7.56 -7.67
C TYR A 29 20.01 7.97 -6.37
N LEU A 30 20.79 8.17 -5.32
CA LEU A 30 20.29 8.69 -4.05
C LEU A 30 19.98 10.18 -4.13
N HIS A 31 20.74 10.92 -4.95
CA HIS A 31 20.57 12.35 -5.19
C HIS A 31 20.69 12.66 -6.68
N SER A 32 20.10 13.75 -7.12
CA SER A 32 20.10 14.22 -8.50
C SER A 32 21.51 14.30 -9.06
N ARG A 33 21.72 13.70 -10.22
CA ARG A 33 22.97 13.82 -10.98
C ARG A 33 23.20 15.21 -11.55
N PHE A 34 22.15 16.03 -11.62
CA PHE A 34 22.21 17.34 -12.27
C PHE A 34 22.47 18.45 -11.26
N ASP A 35 21.69 18.45 -10.19
CA ASP A 35 21.73 19.47 -9.15
C ASP A 35 21.08 18.93 -7.86
N PRO A 36 21.84 18.23 -7.01
CA PRO A 36 21.32 17.66 -5.77
C PRO A 36 20.99 18.72 -4.72
N VAL A 37 21.58 19.93 -4.80
CA VAL A 37 21.23 21.05 -3.92
C VAL A 37 19.84 21.59 -4.28
N ALA A 38 19.58 21.86 -5.56
CA ALA A 38 18.26 22.31 -6.01
C ALA A 38 17.17 21.24 -5.80
N GLU A 39 17.50 19.95 -5.99
CA GLU A 39 16.60 18.85 -5.65
C GLU A 39 16.23 18.87 -4.16
N ALA A 40 17.22 19.03 -3.28
CA ALA A 40 17.01 19.10 -1.84
C ALA A 40 16.15 20.29 -1.41
N GLU A 41 16.37 21.47 -1.98
CA GLU A 41 15.56 22.67 -1.70
C GLU A 41 14.09 22.48 -2.15
N ASN A 42 13.88 21.89 -3.32
CA ASN A 42 12.55 21.54 -3.81
C ASN A 42 11.89 20.46 -2.95
N TRP A 43 12.66 19.46 -2.52
CA TRP A 43 12.18 18.40 -1.64
C TRP A 43 11.69 18.98 -0.31
N VAL A 44 12.47 19.84 0.35
CA VAL A 44 12.04 20.52 1.59
C VAL A 44 10.83 21.41 1.35
N SER A 45 10.77 22.11 0.21
CA SER A 45 9.64 22.97 -0.13
C SER A 45 8.32 22.19 -0.28
N GLY A 46 8.38 20.96 -0.79
CA GLY A 46 7.23 20.06 -0.88
C GLY A 46 6.71 19.53 0.47
N HIS A 47 7.44 19.79 1.57
CA HIS A 47 7.06 19.40 2.93
C HIS A 47 6.52 20.57 3.78
N LEU A 48 6.42 21.76 3.20
CA LEU A 48 5.92 22.93 3.92
C LEU A 48 4.42 22.79 4.19
N GLY A 49 4.05 22.77 5.47
CA GLY A 49 2.68 22.92 5.93
C GLY A 49 2.31 24.36 6.26
N GLU A 50 1.05 24.59 6.68
CA GLU A 50 0.59 25.89 7.15
C GLU A 50 1.26 26.29 8.48
N GLU A 51 1.52 25.30 9.35
CA GLU A 51 2.18 25.49 10.63
C GLU A 51 3.63 25.01 10.60
N LYS A 52 4.48 25.62 11.44
CA LYS A 52 5.87 25.18 11.62
C LYS A 52 5.91 23.98 12.56
N PRO A 53 6.68 22.93 12.24
CA PRO A 53 6.81 21.77 13.11
C PRO A 53 7.61 22.10 14.38
N GLN A 54 7.29 21.42 15.49
CA GLN A 54 8.02 21.56 16.75
C GLN A 54 9.38 20.85 16.74
N ARG A 55 9.45 19.69 16.10
CA ARG A 55 10.68 18.97 15.76
C ARG A 55 10.48 18.20 14.46
N ILE A 56 11.59 17.84 13.82
CA ILE A 56 11.60 17.16 12.52
C ILE A 56 12.38 15.85 12.66
N GLY A 57 11.74 14.73 12.31
CA GLY A 57 12.41 13.45 12.09
C GLY A 57 12.61 13.22 10.59
N ILE A 58 13.82 12.83 10.18
CA ILE A 58 14.12 12.49 8.77
C ILE A 58 14.68 11.08 8.69
N TYR A 59 13.97 10.17 8.01
CA TYR A 59 14.58 8.91 7.61
C TYR A 59 15.39 9.08 6.32
N GLY A 60 16.64 8.63 6.36
CA GLY A 60 17.59 8.66 5.26
C GLY A 60 18.44 9.92 5.27
N PHE A 61 19.75 9.75 5.43
CA PHE A 61 20.74 10.82 5.33
C PHE A 61 21.31 10.89 3.91
N GLY A 62 21.64 9.75 3.29
CA GLY A 62 22.33 9.74 2.00
C GLY A 62 23.64 10.55 2.07
N LEU A 63 23.80 11.57 1.23
CA LEU A 63 24.91 12.52 1.29
C LEU A 63 24.57 13.82 2.05
N GLY A 64 23.37 13.92 2.61
CA GLY A 64 22.95 15.02 3.48
C GLY A 64 22.24 16.19 2.80
N TYR A 65 22.24 16.30 1.47
CA TYR A 65 21.70 17.48 0.75
C TYR A 65 20.35 18.00 1.29
N HIS A 66 19.36 17.11 1.42
CA HIS A 66 18.01 17.44 1.94
C HIS A 66 17.99 17.72 3.44
N VAL A 67 18.85 17.07 4.22
CA VAL A 67 19.00 17.33 5.67
C VAL A 67 19.55 18.73 5.90
N TYR A 68 20.59 19.12 5.17
CA TYR A 68 21.16 20.47 5.27
C TYR A 68 20.18 21.53 4.76
N ALA A 69 19.47 21.27 3.67
CA ALA A 69 18.40 22.17 3.21
C ALA A 69 17.31 22.34 4.29
N ALA A 70 16.91 21.27 4.97
CA ALA A 70 15.93 21.31 6.05
C ALA A 70 16.45 22.13 7.24
N ALA A 71 17.67 21.86 7.70
CA ALA A 71 18.29 22.55 8.83
C ALA A 71 18.48 24.06 8.56
N ARG A 72 18.80 24.45 7.33
CA ARG A 72 18.84 25.86 6.91
C ARG A 72 17.45 26.51 6.84
N ARG A 73 16.45 25.76 6.40
CA ARG A 73 15.07 26.24 6.26
C ARG A 73 14.34 26.43 7.60
N PHE A 74 14.71 25.63 8.60
CA PHE A 74 14.10 25.59 9.93
C PHE A 74 15.14 25.82 11.05
N PRO A 75 15.75 27.02 11.13
CA PRO A 75 16.75 27.30 12.15
C PRO A 75 16.15 27.20 13.56
N GLY A 76 16.82 26.47 14.44
CA GLY A 76 16.42 26.28 15.84
C GLY A 76 15.38 25.19 16.09
N ILE A 77 14.83 24.57 15.04
CA ILE A 77 13.96 23.39 15.19
C ILE A 77 14.84 22.15 15.38
N PRO A 78 14.62 21.31 16.41
CA PRO A 78 15.34 20.06 16.58
C PRO A 78 15.13 19.13 15.37
N ILE A 79 16.22 18.65 14.79
CA ILE A 79 16.18 17.69 13.68
C ILE A 79 16.93 16.42 14.08
N ASP A 80 16.23 15.29 14.05
CA ASP A 80 16.79 13.95 14.23
C ASP A 80 16.77 13.21 12.90
N VAL A 81 17.91 12.68 12.48
CA VAL A 81 18.10 11.98 11.21
C VAL A 81 18.50 10.54 11.46
N PHE A 82 17.82 9.61 10.80
CA PHE A 82 18.00 8.17 10.98
C PHE A 82 18.49 7.55 9.69
N GLU A 83 19.70 6.96 9.70
CA GLU A 83 20.27 6.29 8.53
C GLU A 83 20.81 4.91 8.93
N ILE A 84 20.06 3.85 8.60
CA ILE A 84 20.42 2.48 8.99
C ILE A 84 21.71 2.03 8.32
N ASP A 85 21.96 2.44 7.08
CA ASP A 85 23.22 2.16 6.39
C ASP A 85 24.22 3.30 6.65
N PRO A 86 25.26 3.12 7.48
CA PRO A 86 26.17 4.21 7.83
C PRO A 86 27.07 4.66 6.68
N ARG A 87 27.17 3.90 5.58
CA ARG A 87 28.16 4.12 4.51
C ARG A 87 28.00 5.48 3.79
N PRO A 88 26.80 5.92 3.37
CA PRO A 88 26.60 7.23 2.76
C PRO A 88 27.00 8.39 3.68
N ALA A 89 26.65 8.33 4.96
CA ALA A 89 27.01 9.34 5.95
C ALA A 89 28.54 9.43 6.14
N GLY A 90 29.22 8.28 6.18
CA GLY A 90 30.68 8.21 6.20
C GLY A 90 31.32 8.86 4.97
N ALA A 91 30.76 8.63 3.77
CA ALA A 91 31.25 9.24 2.54
C ALA A 91 31.05 10.75 2.52
N ALA A 92 29.89 11.25 2.94
CA ALA A 92 29.63 12.70 3.03
C ALA A 92 30.64 13.41 3.94
N LYS A 93 30.94 12.80 5.10
CA LYS A 93 31.95 13.31 6.04
C LYS A 93 33.36 13.29 5.43
N ALA A 94 33.75 12.21 4.76
CA ALA A 94 35.07 12.11 4.13
C ALA A 94 35.28 13.12 3.00
N LEU A 95 34.19 13.55 2.34
CA LEU A 95 34.18 14.56 1.30
C LEU A 95 34.15 16.00 1.85
N GLY A 96 34.03 16.19 3.17
CA GLY A 96 33.85 17.51 3.77
C GLY A 96 32.54 18.19 3.33
N LEU A 97 31.52 17.41 2.96
CA LEU A 97 30.25 17.98 2.53
C LEU A 97 29.61 18.70 3.72
N PHE A 98 29.31 19.99 3.51
CA PHE A 98 28.57 20.86 4.43
C PHE A 98 29.20 21.02 5.82
N GLU A 99 30.53 21.08 5.90
CA GLU A 99 31.22 21.51 7.12
C GLU A 99 30.78 22.92 7.55
N GLY A 100 30.37 23.08 8.81
CA GLY A 100 29.99 24.39 9.39
C GLY A 100 28.53 24.81 9.20
N GLU A 101 27.71 24.01 8.54
CA GLU A 101 26.27 24.25 8.30
C GLU A 101 25.39 23.61 9.42
N PRO A 102 24.09 23.96 9.55
CA PRO A 102 23.36 23.92 10.82
C PRO A 102 23.23 22.54 11.49
N SER A 103 23.02 22.59 12.81
CA SER A 103 23.02 21.43 13.71
C SER A 103 21.79 20.53 13.53
N PHE A 104 22.02 19.25 13.31
CA PHE A 104 21.05 18.16 13.45
C PHE A 104 21.70 17.00 14.22
N ARG A 105 20.90 16.07 14.75
CA ARG A 105 21.39 14.82 15.35
C ARG A 105 21.30 13.71 14.33
N LEU A 106 22.43 13.11 13.98
CA LEU A 106 22.50 11.98 13.06
C LEU A 106 22.72 10.67 13.80
N HIS A 107 21.77 9.75 13.65
CA HIS A 107 21.82 8.39 14.17
C HIS A 107 22.15 7.44 13.01
N THR A 108 23.14 6.56 13.17
CA THR A 108 23.54 5.61 12.13
C THR A 108 23.61 4.15 12.62
N GLY A 109 23.49 3.20 11.70
CA GLY A 109 23.69 1.77 12.00
C GLY A 109 22.63 1.19 12.94
N GLN A 110 23.05 0.42 13.95
CA GLN A 110 22.13 -0.10 14.98
C GLN A 110 21.49 1.01 15.81
N GLY A 111 22.23 2.09 16.11
CA GLY A 111 21.69 3.22 16.86
C GLY A 111 20.57 3.97 16.11
N ALA A 112 20.59 3.96 14.78
CA ALA A 112 19.53 4.58 13.96
C ALA A 112 18.17 3.92 14.16
N GLU A 113 18.13 2.59 14.25
CA GLU A 113 16.87 1.86 14.36
C GLU A 113 16.23 2.05 15.74
N SER A 114 17.03 1.96 16.82
CA SER A 114 16.55 2.23 18.18
C SER A 114 16.06 3.67 18.34
N ALA A 115 16.86 4.64 17.87
CA ALA A 115 16.49 6.05 17.95
C ALA A 115 15.25 6.37 17.10
N LEU A 116 15.07 5.73 15.94
CA LEU A 116 13.87 5.87 15.12
C LEU A 116 12.64 5.35 15.87
N GLY A 117 12.74 4.18 16.51
CA GLY A 117 11.66 3.61 17.32
C GLY A 117 11.24 4.55 18.45
N GLU A 118 12.20 5.00 19.26
CA GLU A 118 11.97 5.94 20.37
C GLU A 118 11.37 7.26 19.89
N TRP A 119 11.82 7.78 18.74
CA TRP A 119 11.31 9.03 18.19
C TRP A 119 9.85 8.91 17.76
N LEU A 120 9.50 7.80 17.10
CA LEU A 120 8.15 7.50 16.64
C LEU A 120 7.19 7.20 17.80
N GLU A 121 7.67 6.59 18.89
CA GLU A 121 6.86 6.33 20.08
C GLU A 121 6.37 7.62 20.77
N THR A 122 7.13 8.71 20.68
CA THR A 122 6.74 10.01 21.24
C THR A 122 6.23 11.00 20.18
N TYR A 123 5.88 10.54 18.97
CA TYR A 123 5.42 11.39 17.88
C TYR A 123 4.13 12.14 18.23
N ASP A 124 4.08 13.43 17.89
CA ASP A 124 2.90 14.30 18.05
C ASP A 124 2.47 14.88 16.69
N GLU A 125 1.20 15.28 16.56
CA GLU A 125 0.65 15.88 15.32
C GLU A 125 1.35 17.19 14.91
N LYS A 126 2.01 17.87 15.85
CA LYS A 126 2.80 19.08 15.60
C LYS A 126 4.25 18.78 15.21
N ASP A 127 4.64 17.51 15.19
CA ASP A 127 5.92 17.06 14.66
C ASP A 127 5.84 16.87 13.14
N ALA A 128 6.99 16.89 12.48
CA ALA A 128 7.10 16.50 11.08
C ALA A 128 7.99 15.28 10.94
N PHE A 129 7.51 14.25 10.24
CA PHE A 129 8.33 13.09 9.88
C PHE A 129 8.43 12.93 8.36
N TRP A 130 9.65 13.00 7.85
CA TRP A 130 9.93 12.97 6.42
C TRP A 130 10.80 11.78 6.06
N VAL A 131 10.51 11.17 4.91
CA VAL A 131 11.25 9.99 4.45
C VAL A 131 11.91 10.30 3.13
N HIS A 132 13.24 10.30 3.13
CA HIS A 132 14.04 10.39 1.92
C HIS A 132 13.98 9.05 1.18
N ARG A 133 13.03 8.95 0.26
CA ARG A 133 12.64 7.69 -0.41
C ARG A 133 13.81 6.93 -1.07
N PRO A 134 14.80 7.57 -1.74
CA PRO A 134 15.95 6.84 -2.26
C PRO A 134 16.79 6.13 -1.18
N SER A 135 16.81 6.64 0.06
CA SER A 135 17.51 5.99 1.18
C SER A 135 16.80 4.74 1.70
N LEU A 136 15.52 4.52 1.37
CA LEU A 136 14.84 3.26 1.71
C LEU A 136 15.47 2.06 0.98
N ASP A 137 15.97 2.29 -0.24
CA ASP A 137 16.63 1.26 -1.05
C ASP A 137 17.95 0.75 -0.40
N LEU A 138 18.46 1.45 0.62
CA LEU A 138 19.68 1.10 1.37
C LEU A 138 19.41 0.23 2.60
N ILE A 139 18.14 0.08 3.02
CA ILE A 139 17.81 -0.73 4.18
C ILE A 139 18.18 -2.18 3.88
N PRO A 140 19.08 -2.80 4.67
CA PRO A 140 19.47 -4.18 4.45
C PRO A 140 18.26 -5.11 4.52
N GLU A 141 18.30 -6.18 3.75
CA GLU A 141 17.23 -7.18 3.68
C GLU A 141 16.83 -7.72 5.07
N ALA A 142 17.81 -7.96 5.95
CA ALA A 142 17.57 -8.36 7.34
C ALA A 142 16.71 -7.38 8.16
N ARG A 143 16.56 -6.13 7.71
CA ARG A 143 15.79 -5.05 8.33
C ARG A 143 14.64 -4.57 7.44
N ARG A 144 14.22 -5.37 6.45
CA ARG A 144 13.14 -5.05 5.50
C ARG A 144 11.87 -4.53 6.19
N ARG A 145 11.56 -4.99 7.39
CA ARG A 145 10.40 -4.53 8.19
C ARG A 145 10.40 -3.00 8.40
N VAL A 146 11.54 -2.39 8.65
CA VAL A 146 11.63 -0.92 8.81
C VAL A 146 11.24 -0.22 7.51
N SER A 147 11.76 -0.71 6.37
CA SER A 147 11.38 -0.19 5.06
C SER A 147 9.89 -0.29 4.79
N GLU A 148 9.26 -1.42 5.15
CA GLU A 148 7.83 -1.65 4.95
C GLU A 148 6.95 -0.69 5.76
N ILE A 149 7.33 -0.38 7.00
CA ILE A 149 6.64 0.61 7.85
C ILE A 149 6.76 2.01 7.21
N LEU A 150 7.98 2.42 6.84
CA LEU A 150 8.23 3.74 6.25
C LEU A 150 7.54 3.91 4.89
N ASP A 151 7.53 2.88 4.04
CA ASP A 151 6.77 2.89 2.78
C ASP A 151 5.26 3.00 3.03
N SER A 152 4.74 2.35 4.09
CA SER A 152 3.32 2.43 4.48
C SER A 152 2.95 3.84 4.94
N MET A 153 3.79 4.48 5.76
CA MET A 153 3.63 5.88 6.17
C MET A 153 3.60 6.82 4.96
N LEU A 154 4.52 6.63 4.00
CA LEU A 154 4.53 7.40 2.75
C LEU A 154 3.26 7.18 1.93
N ALA A 155 2.73 5.96 1.86
CA ALA A 155 1.51 5.67 1.11
C ALA A 155 0.29 6.37 1.70
N ILE A 156 0.15 6.32 3.03
CA ILE A 156 -0.92 7.02 3.78
C ILE A 156 -0.83 8.52 3.52
N ARG A 157 0.37 9.10 3.65
CA ARG A 157 0.59 10.53 3.40
C ARG A 157 0.25 10.92 1.97
N MET A 158 0.70 10.17 0.96
CA MET A 158 0.38 10.46 -0.43
C MET A 158 -1.13 10.41 -0.71
N ALA A 159 -1.84 9.45 -0.10
CA ALA A 159 -3.29 9.38 -0.20
C ALA A 159 -3.96 10.61 0.43
N TYR A 160 -3.46 11.06 1.59
CA TYR A 160 -3.93 12.25 2.27
C TYR A 160 -3.60 13.56 1.52
N GLU A 161 -2.41 13.70 0.95
CA GLU A 161 -2.06 14.87 0.13
C GLU A 161 -2.96 14.98 -1.11
N ARG A 162 -3.32 13.83 -1.69
CA ARG A 162 -4.16 13.80 -2.91
C ARG A 162 -5.64 13.96 -2.62
N PHE A 163 -6.13 13.38 -1.53
CA PHE A 163 -7.57 13.25 -1.26
C PHE A 163 -8.01 13.62 0.15
N GLY A 164 -7.11 14.05 1.03
CA GLY A 164 -7.38 14.30 2.45
C GLY A 164 -8.49 15.32 2.69
N SER A 165 -8.48 16.43 1.95
CA SER A 165 -9.56 17.43 2.03
C SER A 165 -10.91 16.84 1.61
N LEU A 166 -10.96 16.03 0.56
CA LEU A 166 -12.18 15.37 0.11
C LEU A 166 -12.65 14.29 1.10
N MET A 167 -11.72 13.49 1.64
CA MET A 167 -12.00 12.49 2.67
C MET A 167 -12.59 13.14 3.92
N HIS A 168 -12.03 14.28 4.36
CA HIS A 168 -12.54 15.01 5.50
C HIS A 168 -13.91 15.65 5.22
N GLN A 169 -14.13 16.22 4.03
CA GLN A 169 -15.45 16.72 3.62
C GLN A 169 -16.52 15.61 3.59
N ASN A 170 -16.17 14.43 3.07
CA ASN A 170 -17.05 13.27 3.07
C ASN A 170 -17.33 12.81 4.49
N TRP A 171 -16.30 12.74 5.34
CA TRP A 171 -16.42 12.39 6.76
C TRP A 171 -17.42 13.29 7.50
N GLU A 172 -17.33 14.61 7.31
CA GLU A 172 -18.27 15.58 7.90
C GLU A 172 -19.69 15.37 7.40
N GLN A 173 -19.87 15.15 6.08
CA GLN A 173 -21.18 14.88 5.49
C GLN A 173 -21.79 13.54 5.96
N ASN A 174 -20.95 12.56 6.29
CA ASN A 174 -21.37 11.23 6.70
C ASN A 174 -21.68 11.13 8.20
N GLN A 175 -21.35 12.15 9.03
CA GLN A 175 -21.46 12.07 10.50
C GLN A 175 -22.80 11.54 11.01
N ASP A 176 -23.90 12.07 10.48
CA ASP A 176 -25.24 11.67 10.93
C ASP A 176 -25.53 10.20 10.61
N THR A 177 -25.09 9.72 9.44
CA THR A 177 -25.22 8.31 9.06
C THR A 177 -24.31 7.41 9.89
N LEU A 178 -23.07 7.84 10.16
CA LEU A 178 -22.08 7.09 10.92
C LEU A 178 -22.47 6.88 12.39
N ARG A 179 -23.43 7.64 12.93
CA ARG A 179 -23.96 7.43 14.29
C ARG A 179 -24.75 6.14 14.39
N THR A 180 -25.53 5.80 13.38
CA THR A 180 -26.49 4.68 13.42
C THR A 180 -26.08 3.50 12.56
N GLN A 181 -25.15 3.68 11.61
CA GLN A 181 -24.71 2.60 10.74
C GLN A 181 -24.02 1.47 11.52
N ALA A 182 -24.27 0.24 11.10
CA ALA A 182 -23.58 -0.95 11.59
C ALA A 182 -22.07 -0.85 11.32
N GLY A 183 -21.27 -1.31 12.28
CA GLY A 183 -19.81 -1.29 12.20
C GLY A 183 -19.21 -2.62 11.75
N PHE A 184 -17.90 -2.74 11.84
CA PHE A 184 -17.20 -3.95 11.40
C PHE A 184 -17.48 -5.14 12.31
N ARG A 185 -17.65 -4.91 13.62
CA ARG A 185 -18.01 -5.99 14.55
C ARG A 185 -19.38 -6.59 14.25
N ASP A 186 -20.33 -5.76 13.83
CA ASP A 186 -21.66 -6.22 13.39
C ASP A 186 -21.53 -7.10 12.13
N PHE A 187 -20.66 -6.72 11.18
CA PHE A 187 -20.38 -7.54 9.99
C PHE A 187 -19.86 -8.93 10.39
N LEU A 188 -18.87 -9.00 11.28
CA LEU A 188 -18.31 -10.27 11.74
C LEU A 188 -19.36 -11.13 12.47
N ALA A 189 -20.26 -10.50 13.23
CA ALA A 189 -21.35 -11.20 13.91
C ALA A 189 -22.41 -11.72 12.92
N ASP A 190 -22.78 -10.92 11.91
CA ASP A 190 -23.81 -11.26 10.93
C ASP A 190 -23.34 -12.34 9.96
N MET A 191 -22.08 -12.29 9.51
CA MET A 191 -21.53 -13.24 8.54
C MET A 191 -20.96 -14.49 9.21
N GLY A 192 -20.50 -14.38 10.46
CA GLY A 192 -19.82 -15.46 11.16
C GLY A 192 -18.39 -15.69 10.67
N ALA A 193 -17.75 -16.70 11.25
CA ALA A 193 -16.40 -17.10 10.87
C ALA A 193 -16.41 -18.01 9.65
N HIS A 194 -15.43 -17.86 8.78
CA HIS A 194 -15.27 -18.69 7.58
C HIS A 194 -13.85 -19.21 7.49
N ASP A 195 -13.69 -20.55 7.46
CA ASP A 195 -12.37 -21.18 7.33
C ASP A 195 -11.71 -20.86 5.97
N THR A 196 -12.50 -20.75 4.91
CA THR A 196 -12.03 -20.38 3.57
C THR A 196 -12.72 -19.12 3.05
N VAL A 197 -11.92 -18.13 2.64
CA VAL A 197 -12.37 -16.89 2.01
C VAL A 197 -11.76 -16.75 0.62
N LEU A 198 -12.60 -16.56 -0.39
CA LEU A 198 -12.20 -16.23 -1.76
C LEU A 198 -12.13 -14.71 -1.86
N VAL A 199 -10.96 -14.16 -2.21
CA VAL A 199 -10.74 -12.71 -2.33
C VAL A 199 -10.56 -12.35 -3.80
N ALA A 200 -11.53 -11.63 -4.35
CA ALA A 200 -11.58 -11.24 -5.76
C ALA A 200 -11.09 -9.80 -5.97
N GLY A 201 -9.95 -9.66 -6.67
CA GLY A 201 -9.47 -8.44 -7.31
C GLY A 201 -9.99 -8.28 -8.73
N ALA A 202 -9.67 -7.16 -9.39
CA ALA A 202 -10.15 -6.84 -10.75
C ALA A 202 -9.13 -7.16 -11.87
N GLY A 203 -8.09 -7.93 -11.56
CA GLY A 203 -7.05 -8.33 -12.50
C GLY A 203 -7.58 -9.27 -13.60
N PRO A 204 -6.98 -9.26 -14.80
CA PRO A 204 -7.34 -10.14 -15.91
C PRO A 204 -7.51 -11.64 -15.58
N SER A 205 -6.80 -12.19 -14.60
CA SER A 205 -6.92 -13.61 -14.25
C SER A 205 -8.25 -13.98 -13.60
N LEU A 206 -9.08 -13.01 -13.20
CA LEU A 206 -10.42 -13.27 -12.69
C LEU A 206 -11.29 -14.00 -13.73
N ASP A 207 -11.13 -13.69 -15.03
CA ASP A 207 -11.87 -14.31 -16.14
C ASP A 207 -11.71 -15.84 -16.15
N LEU A 208 -10.52 -16.35 -15.76
CA LEU A 208 -10.24 -17.77 -15.71
C LEU A 208 -11.01 -18.50 -14.61
N VAL A 209 -11.38 -17.79 -13.55
CA VAL A 209 -12.02 -18.36 -12.35
C VAL A 209 -13.54 -18.46 -12.51
N MET A 210 -14.14 -17.63 -13.36
CA MET A 210 -15.60 -17.52 -13.49
C MET A 210 -16.33 -18.86 -13.68
N PRO A 211 -15.85 -19.82 -14.50
CA PRO A 211 -16.55 -21.10 -14.67
C PRO A 211 -16.60 -21.97 -13.40
N PHE A 212 -15.68 -21.77 -12.46
CA PHE A 212 -15.54 -22.59 -11.26
C PHE A 212 -16.17 -21.94 -10.02
N LEU A 213 -16.32 -20.61 -10.05
CA LEU A 213 -16.75 -19.81 -8.92
C LEU A 213 -18.09 -20.24 -8.31
N PRO A 214 -19.14 -20.62 -9.08
CA PRO A 214 -20.41 -21.09 -8.51
C PRO A 214 -20.27 -22.30 -7.60
N GLU A 215 -19.32 -23.21 -7.89
CA GLU A 215 -19.07 -24.39 -7.06
C GLU A 215 -18.26 -24.01 -5.82
N TRP A 216 -17.22 -23.19 -5.97
CA TRP A 216 -16.36 -22.78 -4.86
C TRP A 216 -17.12 -21.97 -3.81
N LYS A 217 -18.09 -21.15 -4.24
CA LYS A 217 -18.95 -20.38 -3.35
C LYS A 217 -19.81 -21.24 -2.42
N LYS A 218 -20.06 -22.52 -2.74
CA LYS A 218 -20.83 -23.41 -1.84
C LYS A 218 -20.10 -23.70 -0.54
N SER A 219 -18.77 -23.50 -0.51
CA SER A 219 -17.89 -23.89 0.60
C SER A 219 -17.02 -22.75 1.11
N ALA A 220 -17.15 -21.55 0.55
CA ALA A 220 -16.27 -20.43 0.87
C ALA A 220 -17.02 -19.11 0.74
N PHE A 221 -16.61 -18.14 1.55
CA PHE A 221 -17.14 -16.77 1.49
C PHE A 221 -16.45 -16.00 0.36
N LEU A 222 -17.23 -15.43 -0.56
CA LEU A 222 -16.71 -14.59 -1.65
C LEU A 222 -16.69 -13.11 -1.24
N LEU A 223 -15.49 -12.61 -0.98
CA LEU A 223 -15.22 -11.19 -0.73
C LEU A 223 -14.61 -10.55 -1.98
N ALA A 224 -15.27 -9.55 -2.55
CA ALA A 224 -14.78 -8.85 -3.74
C ALA A 224 -14.41 -7.40 -3.43
N VAL A 225 -13.42 -6.85 -4.14
CA VAL A 225 -13.24 -5.39 -4.21
C VAL A 225 -14.24 -4.78 -5.20
N GLY A 226 -14.63 -3.53 -5.00
CA GLY A 226 -15.61 -2.85 -5.85
C GLY A 226 -15.30 -2.92 -7.35
N SER A 227 -14.03 -2.81 -7.74
CA SER A 227 -13.63 -2.90 -9.15
C SER A 227 -13.80 -4.28 -9.78
N ALA A 228 -13.96 -5.35 -8.99
CA ALA A 228 -14.21 -6.71 -9.48
C ALA A 228 -15.70 -6.99 -9.72
N VAL A 229 -16.60 -6.19 -9.12
CA VAL A 229 -18.06 -6.41 -9.15
C VAL A 229 -18.59 -6.44 -10.59
N GLY A 230 -18.08 -5.57 -11.47
CA GLY A 230 -18.50 -5.52 -12.87
C GLY A 230 -18.27 -6.84 -13.62
N SER A 231 -17.10 -7.45 -13.47
CA SER A 231 -16.74 -8.72 -14.11
C SER A 231 -17.51 -9.91 -13.52
N LEU A 232 -17.65 -9.94 -12.19
CA LEU A 232 -18.43 -10.95 -11.48
C LEU A 232 -19.90 -10.96 -11.90
N ARG A 233 -20.47 -9.76 -12.10
CA ARG A 233 -21.84 -9.55 -12.56
C ARG A 233 -22.10 -10.10 -13.96
N GLU A 234 -21.17 -9.94 -14.90
CA GLU A 234 -21.31 -10.47 -16.27
C GLU A 234 -21.45 -12.02 -16.28
N HIS A 235 -20.99 -12.68 -15.21
CA HIS A 235 -21.07 -14.13 -15.03
C HIS A 235 -22.14 -14.57 -14.03
N LEU A 236 -23.04 -13.65 -13.63
CA LEU A 236 -24.10 -13.89 -12.64
C LEU A 236 -23.59 -14.45 -11.31
N CYS A 237 -22.33 -14.14 -10.96
CA CYS A 237 -21.68 -14.57 -9.72
C CYS A 237 -21.68 -13.41 -8.73
N PHE A 238 -22.66 -13.34 -7.85
CA PHE A 238 -22.74 -12.26 -6.86
C PHE A 238 -21.81 -12.54 -5.67
N PRO A 239 -20.97 -11.57 -5.23
CA PRO A 239 -20.17 -11.72 -4.03
C PRO A 239 -21.05 -11.76 -2.76
N ASP A 240 -20.53 -12.32 -1.68
CA ASP A 240 -21.20 -12.28 -0.37
C ASP A 240 -20.92 -10.95 0.34
N GLY A 241 -19.69 -10.44 0.17
CA GLY A 241 -19.28 -9.10 0.62
C GLY A 241 -18.52 -8.33 -0.46
N VAL A 242 -18.70 -7.01 -0.47
CA VAL A 242 -17.96 -6.08 -1.33
C VAL A 242 -17.23 -5.05 -0.47
N VAL A 243 -15.95 -4.82 -0.73
CA VAL A 243 -15.15 -3.78 -0.07
C VAL A 243 -14.93 -2.62 -1.03
N ILE A 244 -15.21 -1.40 -0.58
CA ILE A 244 -14.90 -0.15 -1.28
C ILE A 244 -14.27 0.86 -0.32
N SER A 245 -13.43 1.76 -0.84
CA SER A 245 -12.78 2.78 -0.02
C SER A 245 -12.56 4.13 -0.69
N ASP A 246 -12.83 4.25 -1.99
CA ASP A 246 -12.48 5.47 -2.75
C ASP A 246 -13.39 6.65 -2.38
N PRO A 247 -12.85 7.82 -2.00
CA PRO A 247 -13.64 8.97 -1.57
C PRO A 247 -14.27 9.75 -2.73
N GLN A 248 -13.88 9.45 -3.97
CA GLN A 248 -14.30 10.17 -5.17
C GLN A 248 -15.61 9.60 -5.72
N ASP A 249 -16.38 10.43 -6.43
CA ASP A 249 -17.66 10.05 -7.03
C ASP A 249 -17.58 8.85 -8.00
N PHE A 250 -16.42 8.58 -8.62
CA PHE A 250 -16.25 7.42 -9.50
C PHE A 250 -16.54 6.07 -8.81
N VAL A 251 -16.45 6.01 -7.47
CA VAL A 251 -16.76 4.81 -6.69
C VAL A 251 -18.20 4.34 -6.91
N MET A 252 -19.10 5.24 -7.32
CA MET A 252 -20.47 4.89 -7.69
C MET A 252 -20.50 3.85 -8.81
N ASN A 253 -19.57 3.90 -9.77
CA ASN A 253 -19.49 2.93 -10.87
C ASN A 253 -19.15 1.50 -10.41
N GLN A 254 -18.66 1.34 -9.18
CA GLN A 254 -18.33 0.05 -8.58
C GLN A 254 -19.53 -0.59 -7.85
N VAL A 255 -20.61 0.16 -7.63
CA VAL A 255 -21.74 -0.26 -6.81
C VAL A 255 -23.11 -0.12 -7.49
N ILE A 256 -23.16 0.28 -8.77
CA ILE A 256 -24.43 0.31 -9.52
C ILE A 256 -24.88 -1.13 -9.75
N VAL A 257 -25.80 -1.59 -8.90
CA VAL A 257 -26.52 -2.84 -9.05
C VAL A 257 -27.82 -2.54 -9.82
N TYR A 258 -28.12 -3.37 -10.82
CA TYR A 258 -29.34 -3.30 -11.61
C TYR A 258 -30.60 -3.54 -10.76
N GLU A 259 -31.76 -3.17 -11.32
CA GLU A 259 -33.06 -3.57 -10.79
C GLU A 259 -33.11 -5.11 -10.62
N ASP A 260 -33.74 -5.58 -9.55
CA ASP A 260 -34.00 -7.01 -9.23
C ASP A 260 -32.80 -7.90 -8.82
N VAL A 261 -31.83 -7.37 -8.08
CA VAL A 261 -30.70 -8.16 -7.55
C VAL A 261 -30.61 -8.10 -6.01
N VAL A 262 -30.18 -9.21 -5.40
CA VAL A 262 -29.79 -9.25 -3.99
C VAL A 262 -28.49 -8.47 -3.81
N TRP A 263 -28.56 -7.33 -3.11
CA TRP A 263 -27.42 -6.47 -2.86
C TRP A 263 -26.46 -7.14 -1.86
N PRO A 264 -25.16 -7.30 -2.18
CA PRO A 264 -24.20 -7.89 -1.27
C PRO A 264 -24.00 -7.02 -0.02
N ALA A 265 -23.42 -7.60 1.03
CA ALA A 265 -22.97 -6.80 2.17
C ALA A 265 -21.87 -5.84 1.70
N LEU A 266 -22.05 -4.53 1.94
CA LEU A 266 -21.06 -3.53 1.56
C LEU A 266 -20.25 -3.11 2.77
N LEU A 267 -18.94 -3.32 2.69
CA LEU A 267 -17.98 -2.82 3.65
C LEU A 267 -17.32 -1.57 3.07
N LEU A 268 -17.38 -0.46 3.81
CA LEU A 268 -16.95 0.85 3.33
C LEU A 268 -16.20 1.63 4.41
N LEU A 269 -15.37 2.59 4.00
CA LEU A 269 -14.71 3.52 4.92
C LEU A 269 -15.63 4.69 5.30
N PRO A 270 -15.45 5.35 6.46
CA PRO A 270 -16.27 6.47 6.87
C PRO A 270 -16.10 7.72 5.97
N THR A 271 -14.98 7.77 5.26
CA THR A 271 -14.55 8.83 4.34
C THR A 271 -15.04 8.59 2.90
N ILE A 272 -15.84 7.54 2.67
CA ILE A 272 -16.42 7.21 1.35
C ILE A 272 -17.35 8.32 0.85
N HIS A 273 -17.53 8.40 -0.47
CA HIS A 273 -18.44 9.37 -1.07
C HIS A 273 -19.87 9.27 -0.47
N PRO A 274 -20.50 10.36 0.02
CA PRO A 274 -21.78 10.32 0.75
C PRO A 274 -22.97 9.76 -0.05
N ARG A 275 -22.88 9.73 -1.38
CA ARG A 275 -23.90 9.11 -2.24
C ARG A 275 -24.01 7.61 -2.00
N ILE A 276 -22.93 6.93 -1.61
CA ILE A 276 -22.96 5.48 -1.32
C ILE A 276 -23.96 5.16 -0.22
N PHE A 277 -23.97 5.93 0.87
CA PHE A 277 -24.92 5.71 1.97
C PHE A 277 -26.37 5.89 1.53
N ARG A 278 -26.63 6.78 0.57
CA ARG A 278 -27.97 7.11 0.07
C ARG A 278 -28.47 6.15 -1.01
N GLU A 279 -27.60 5.75 -1.94
CA GLU A 279 -27.99 5.04 -3.16
C GLU A 279 -27.83 3.53 -3.06
N TYR A 280 -26.88 3.03 -2.27
CA TYR A 280 -26.70 1.59 -2.10
C TYR A 280 -27.81 0.98 -1.23
N GLN A 281 -28.57 0.02 -1.75
CA GLN A 281 -29.74 -0.52 -1.03
C GLN A 281 -29.40 -1.72 -0.13
N GLY A 282 -28.24 -2.35 -0.31
CA GLY A 282 -27.80 -3.46 0.54
C GLY A 282 -27.36 -3.03 1.95
N LYS A 283 -27.14 -4.03 2.81
CA LYS A 283 -26.63 -3.80 4.17
C LYS A 283 -25.21 -3.24 4.10
N LYS A 284 -24.97 -2.18 4.88
CA LYS A 284 -23.71 -1.42 4.90
C LYS A 284 -23.02 -1.59 6.26
N TYR A 285 -21.72 -1.77 6.22
CA TYR A 285 -20.87 -1.94 7.40
C TYR A 285 -19.68 -0.99 7.30
N VAL A 286 -19.45 -0.22 8.35
CA VAL A 286 -18.39 0.79 8.37
C VAL A 286 -17.11 0.17 8.94
N LEU A 287 -16.05 0.19 8.14
CA LEU A 287 -14.69 -0.21 8.50
C LEU A 287 -13.90 1.02 8.94
N ALA A 288 -13.32 1.03 10.14
CA ALA A 288 -12.42 2.11 10.54
C ALA A 288 -11.03 1.93 9.92
N GLN A 289 -10.55 2.90 9.14
CA GLN A 289 -9.19 2.88 8.63
C GLN A 289 -8.19 3.44 9.63
N GLU A 290 -6.99 2.85 9.67
CA GLU A 290 -5.83 3.44 10.32
C GLU A 290 -5.27 4.65 9.56
N GLY A 291 -4.56 5.52 10.26
CA GLY A 291 -3.84 6.67 9.71
C GLY A 291 -4.66 7.95 9.61
N LEU A 292 -5.86 7.99 10.19
CA LEU A 292 -6.69 9.19 10.31
C LEU A 292 -7.22 9.31 11.75
N GLN A 293 -6.66 10.23 12.54
CA GLN A 293 -6.96 10.37 13.98
C GLN A 293 -8.46 10.47 14.27
N TYR A 294 -9.21 11.27 13.49
CA TYR A 294 -10.65 11.43 13.69
C TYR A 294 -11.46 10.15 13.43
N VAL A 295 -10.99 9.27 12.55
CA VAL A 295 -11.59 7.94 12.30
C VAL A 295 -11.24 6.98 13.44
N GLU A 296 -9.98 7.00 13.90
CA GLU A 296 -9.52 6.17 15.01
C GLU A 296 -10.23 6.53 16.32
N ASP A 297 -10.42 7.82 16.59
CA ASP A 297 -11.18 8.32 17.74
C ASP A 297 -12.65 7.88 17.68
N TRP A 298 -13.25 7.91 16.48
CA TRP A 298 -14.60 7.40 16.26
C TRP A 298 -14.69 5.90 16.50
N ALA A 299 -13.73 5.13 15.99
CA ALA A 299 -13.66 3.69 16.19
C ALA A 299 -13.57 3.37 17.68
N LYS A 300 -12.67 4.04 18.40
CA LYS A 300 -12.49 3.91 19.85
C LYS A 300 -13.77 4.22 20.62
N ARG A 301 -14.49 5.30 20.28
CA ARG A 301 -15.77 5.65 20.93
C ARG A 301 -16.85 4.59 20.70
N ARG A 302 -16.83 3.91 19.56
CA ARG A 302 -17.78 2.84 19.21
C ARG A 302 -17.34 1.44 19.64
N GLY A 303 -16.09 1.29 20.10
CA GLY A 303 -15.50 -0.02 20.39
C GLY A 303 -15.24 -0.86 19.12
N GLU A 304 -15.01 -0.20 17.98
CA GLU A 304 -14.65 -0.84 16.72
C GLU A 304 -13.13 -1.05 16.60
N ASP A 305 -12.74 -2.08 15.86
CA ASP A 305 -11.36 -2.30 15.47
C ASP A 305 -10.99 -1.39 14.28
N THR A 306 -9.76 -0.89 14.25
CA THR A 306 -9.17 -0.24 13.08
C THR A 306 -8.50 -1.28 12.19
N LEU A 307 -8.51 -1.02 10.87
CA LEU A 307 -7.88 -1.86 9.87
C LEU A 307 -6.88 -1.06 9.04
N PRO A 308 -5.68 -1.60 8.78
CA PRO A 308 -4.75 -1.00 7.85
C PRO A 308 -5.28 -1.12 6.41
N THR A 309 -5.25 -0.02 5.68
CA THR A 309 -5.70 -0.01 4.27
C THR A 309 -4.63 -0.46 3.31
N GLY A 310 -3.34 -0.32 3.63
CA GLY A 310 -2.22 -0.71 2.76
C GLY A 310 -2.14 0.04 1.42
N GLY A 311 -2.90 1.14 1.28
CA GLY A 311 -2.98 1.95 0.06
C GLY A 311 -3.80 1.35 -1.08
N SER A 312 -4.48 0.22 -0.88
CA SER A 312 -5.35 -0.42 -1.88
C SER A 312 -6.58 -1.07 -1.25
N VAL A 313 -7.68 -1.13 -2.01
CA VAL A 313 -8.90 -1.85 -1.57
C VAL A 313 -8.62 -3.33 -1.33
N ILE A 314 -7.73 -3.93 -2.13
CA ILE A 314 -7.44 -5.37 -2.03
C ILE A 314 -6.74 -5.72 -0.71
N THR A 315 -5.89 -4.83 -0.21
CA THR A 315 -5.19 -5.03 1.06
C THR A 315 -6.16 -4.89 2.23
N LEU A 316 -7.12 -3.96 2.17
CA LEU A 316 -8.22 -3.87 3.14
C LEU A 316 -9.09 -5.14 3.12
N ALA A 317 -9.43 -5.67 1.94
CA ALA A 317 -10.19 -6.91 1.80
C ALA A 317 -9.47 -8.13 2.42
N LEU A 318 -8.14 -8.23 2.29
CA LEU A 318 -7.38 -9.28 2.95
C LEU A 318 -7.44 -9.18 4.49
N HIS A 319 -7.38 -7.96 5.04
CA HIS A 319 -7.53 -7.77 6.49
C HIS A 319 -8.92 -8.14 6.99
N VAL A 320 -9.96 -7.85 6.20
CA VAL A 320 -11.33 -8.34 6.47
C VAL A 320 -11.35 -9.87 6.49
N ALA A 321 -10.81 -10.54 5.46
CA ALA A 321 -10.76 -12.00 5.40
C ALA A 321 -10.04 -12.62 6.61
N LEU A 322 -8.91 -12.04 7.02
CA LEU A 322 -8.18 -12.47 8.22
C LEU A 322 -8.99 -12.31 9.51
N LYS A 323 -9.75 -11.21 9.64
CA LYS A 323 -10.61 -10.93 10.79
C LYS A 323 -11.88 -11.78 10.82
N MET A 324 -12.31 -12.32 9.66
CA MET A 324 -13.33 -13.36 9.56
C MET A 324 -12.85 -14.74 10.03
N GLY A 325 -11.58 -14.86 10.46
CA GLY A 325 -11.02 -16.13 10.95
C GLY A 325 -10.57 -17.08 9.86
N ALA A 326 -10.33 -16.59 8.64
CA ALA A 326 -9.88 -17.42 7.52
C ALA A 326 -8.59 -18.17 7.85
N LYS A 327 -8.63 -19.49 7.69
CA LYS A 327 -7.47 -20.40 7.71
C LYS A 327 -6.92 -20.60 6.30
N ARG A 328 -7.71 -20.32 5.28
CA ARG A 328 -7.33 -20.34 3.87
C ARG A 328 -7.87 -19.10 3.16
N ILE A 329 -7.01 -18.44 2.40
CA ILE A 329 -7.39 -17.30 1.57
C ILE A 329 -6.97 -17.58 0.12
N VAL A 330 -7.96 -17.57 -0.78
CA VAL A 330 -7.75 -17.84 -2.21
C VAL A 330 -7.82 -16.51 -2.98
N PHE A 331 -6.71 -16.11 -3.59
CA PHE A 331 -6.60 -14.90 -4.39
C PHE A 331 -7.08 -15.16 -5.82
N MET A 332 -8.01 -14.34 -6.29
CA MET A 332 -8.57 -14.39 -7.64
C MET A 332 -8.47 -13.00 -8.26
N GLY A 333 -7.94 -12.87 -9.48
CA GLY A 333 -7.80 -11.54 -10.11
C GLY A 333 -6.82 -10.60 -9.38
N MET A 334 -5.85 -11.14 -8.63
CA MET A 334 -4.80 -10.36 -7.95
C MET A 334 -3.49 -10.41 -8.73
N ASP A 335 -3.51 -9.91 -9.97
CA ASP A 335 -2.38 -10.12 -10.89
C ASP A 335 -1.15 -9.28 -10.60
N PHE A 336 -1.30 -8.07 -10.06
CA PHE A 336 -0.21 -7.12 -9.86
C PHE A 336 0.72 -6.91 -11.08
N ALA A 337 0.21 -7.18 -12.28
CA ALA A 337 0.89 -7.04 -13.56
C ALA A 337 -0.14 -6.89 -14.67
N TYR A 338 0.31 -6.39 -15.82
CA TYR A 338 -0.46 -6.33 -17.06
C TYR A 338 -0.37 -7.66 -17.80
N THR A 339 -0.95 -8.71 -17.21
CA THR A 339 -0.95 -10.07 -17.78
C THR A 339 -1.66 -10.07 -19.13
N GLY A 340 -0.99 -10.58 -20.16
CA GLY A 340 -1.50 -10.52 -21.54
C GLY A 340 -1.76 -9.11 -22.05
N GLY A 341 -1.10 -8.07 -21.51
CA GLY A 341 -1.25 -6.67 -21.93
C GLY A 341 -2.54 -5.98 -21.47
N LYS A 342 -3.30 -6.57 -20.53
CA LYS A 342 -4.57 -6.00 -20.03
C LYS A 342 -4.40 -5.38 -18.63
N LYS A 343 -5.16 -4.30 -18.34
CA LYS A 343 -5.18 -3.67 -17.00
C LYS A 343 -6.22 -4.28 -16.07
N HIS A 344 -7.35 -4.73 -16.62
CA HIS A 344 -8.46 -5.33 -15.88
C HIS A 344 -9.06 -6.50 -16.68
N ALA A 345 -9.82 -7.34 -16.00
CA ALA A 345 -10.71 -8.35 -16.60
C ALA A 345 -11.62 -7.76 -17.71
N HIS A 346 -11.93 -8.54 -18.74
CA HIS A 346 -12.82 -8.15 -19.87
C HIS A 346 -12.42 -6.92 -20.73
N GLN A 347 -11.13 -6.66 -20.96
CA GLN A 347 -10.69 -5.65 -21.94
C GLN A 347 -10.59 -6.19 -23.39
N SER A 348 -11.15 -5.43 -24.34
CA SER A 348 -11.16 -5.69 -25.81
C SER A 348 -9.74 -5.73 -26.43
N PRO A 349 -9.50 -6.52 -27.50
CA PRO A 349 -8.24 -6.59 -28.25
C PRO A 349 -7.66 -5.23 -28.67
N HIS A 350 -8.52 -4.27 -29.02
CA HIS A 350 -8.09 -2.94 -29.45
C HIS A 350 -7.60 -2.05 -28.29
N MET A 351 -7.94 -2.39 -27.04
CA MET A 351 -7.52 -1.66 -25.82
C MET A 351 -6.22 -2.23 -25.22
N LEU A 352 -5.72 -3.38 -25.70
CA LEU A 352 -4.41 -3.93 -25.30
C LEU A 352 -3.26 -2.98 -25.67
N TYR A 353 -3.34 -2.36 -26.85
CA TYR A 353 -2.31 -1.43 -27.34
C TYR A 353 -2.21 -0.17 -26.45
N ASP A 354 -3.35 0.29 -25.93
CA ASP A 354 -3.46 1.52 -25.15
C ASP A 354 -2.97 1.34 -23.69
N ALA A 355 -2.97 0.09 -23.19
CA ALA A 355 -2.45 -0.25 -21.87
C ALA A 355 -0.92 -0.24 -21.81
N LEU A 356 -0.26 -0.75 -22.86
CA LEU A 356 1.20 -0.81 -22.98
C LEU A 356 1.81 0.54 -23.40
N ALA A 357 1.11 1.33 -24.22
CA ALA A 357 1.63 2.58 -24.78
C ALA A 357 1.61 3.81 -23.85
N LYS A 358 0.91 3.74 -22.69
CA LYS A 358 0.66 4.93 -21.82
C LYS A 358 1.33 4.89 -20.45
N THR A 359 2.33 4.04 -20.21
CA THR A 359 2.97 3.96 -18.88
C THR A 359 4.49 3.98 -18.99
N ASP A 360 5.07 5.18 -18.99
CA ASP A 360 6.53 5.46 -18.99
C ASP A 360 7.30 4.91 -17.76
N ASN A 361 6.64 4.12 -16.90
CA ASN A 361 7.18 3.58 -15.64
C ASN A 361 6.95 2.06 -15.48
N CYS A 362 6.83 1.33 -16.59
CA CYS A 362 6.73 -0.13 -16.56
C CYS A 362 8.08 -0.79 -16.23
N ILE A 363 8.03 -1.83 -15.40
CA ILE A 363 9.14 -2.74 -15.10
C ILE A 363 8.68 -4.18 -15.38
N MET A 364 9.62 -5.10 -15.57
CA MET A 364 9.30 -6.52 -15.77
C MET A 364 9.23 -7.27 -14.44
N THR A 365 8.33 -8.25 -14.35
CA THR A 365 8.22 -9.19 -13.23
C THR A 365 8.01 -10.61 -13.72
N GLN A 366 8.47 -11.59 -12.95
CA GLN A 366 8.13 -13.00 -13.14
C GLN A 366 6.65 -13.24 -12.86
N THR A 367 6.04 -14.13 -13.63
CA THR A 367 4.64 -14.58 -13.45
C THR A 367 4.57 -16.00 -12.89
N ASN A 368 3.43 -16.37 -12.31
CA ASN A 368 3.29 -17.67 -11.64
C ASN A 368 3.37 -18.88 -12.57
N ASP A 369 3.08 -18.70 -13.86
CA ASP A 369 3.20 -19.71 -14.92
C ASP A 369 4.62 -19.83 -15.51
N GLY A 370 5.62 -19.18 -14.89
CA GLY A 370 7.02 -19.21 -15.32
C GLY A 370 7.37 -18.22 -16.43
N GLY A 371 6.43 -17.35 -16.82
CA GLY A 371 6.64 -16.29 -17.79
C GLY A 371 7.14 -14.97 -17.18
N VAL A 372 7.04 -13.90 -17.98
CA VAL A 372 7.29 -12.53 -17.55
C VAL A 372 6.17 -11.60 -18.01
N ALA A 373 5.82 -10.63 -17.17
CA ALA A 373 4.83 -9.61 -17.49
C ALA A 373 5.32 -8.21 -17.12
N SER A 374 4.77 -7.21 -17.79
CA SER A 374 4.98 -5.80 -17.44
C SER A 374 4.16 -5.46 -16.19
N THR A 375 4.72 -4.67 -15.29
CA THR A 375 4.04 -4.15 -14.09
C THR A 375 4.48 -2.71 -13.82
N THR A 376 3.78 -2.02 -12.92
CA THR A 376 4.18 -0.68 -12.46
C THR A 376 4.76 -0.74 -11.07
N ARG A 377 5.49 0.31 -10.70
CA ARG A 377 5.96 0.51 -9.31
C ARG A 377 4.80 0.51 -8.30
N ALA A 378 3.63 1.05 -8.67
CA ALA A 378 2.46 1.07 -7.79
C ALA A 378 1.92 -0.35 -7.54
N LEU A 379 1.73 -1.15 -8.60
CA LEU A 379 1.30 -2.55 -8.48
C LEU A 379 2.32 -3.39 -7.70
N THR A 380 3.61 -3.16 -7.94
CA THR A 380 4.69 -3.83 -7.19
C THR A 380 4.64 -3.50 -5.70
N LYS A 381 4.29 -2.26 -5.32
CA LYS A 381 4.13 -1.88 -3.91
C LYS A 381 2.98 -2.64 -3.25
N PHE A 382 1.82 -2.71 -3.90
CA PHE A 382 0.69 -3.48 -3.38
C PHE A 382 1.03 -4.96 -3.25
N ARG A 383 1.70 -5.53 -4.25
CA ARG A 383 2.20 -6.90 -4.19
C ARG A 383 3.11 -7.13 -2.97
N ARG A 384 4.12 -6.27 -2.77
CA ARG A 384 5.04 -6.35 -1.63
C ARG A 384 4.35 -6.20 -0.28
N TYR A 385 3.31 -5.36 -0.21
CA TYR A 385 2.47 -5.27 0.98
C TYR A 385 1.76 -6.60 1.27
N VAL A 386 1.18 -7.23 0.24
CA VAL A 386 0.54 -8.55 0.38
C VAL A 386 1.56 -9.63 0.80
N GLU A 387 2.73 -9.67 0.17
CA GLU A 387 3.83 -10.58 0.55
C GLU A 387 4.25 -10.39 2.02
N SER A 388 4.32 -9.13 2.47
CA SER A 388 4.59 -8.77 3.86
C SER A 388 3.49 -9.23 4.83
N LEU A 389 2.22 -9.12 4.42
CA LEU A 389 1.09 -9.63 5.19
C LEU A 389 1.15 -11.15 5.32
N ILE A 390 1.42 -11.87 4.23
CA ILE A 390 1.53 -13.34 4.21
C ILE A 390 2.65 -13.81 5.14
N ARG A 391 3.83 -13.17 5.07
CA ARG A 391 4.98 -13.49 5.94
C ARG A 391 4.65 -13.39 7.44
N ARG A 392 3.67 -12.56 7.83
CA ARG A 392 3.24 -12.39 9.22
C ARG A 392 2.16 -13.39 9.66
N ARG A 393 1.60 -14.17 8.75
CA ARG A 393 0.49 -15.10 8.99
C ARG A 393 0.87 -16.51 8.56
N ASN A 394 1.64 -17.19 9.41
CA ASN A 394 2.02 -18.59 9.21
C ASN A 394 0.87 -19.58 9.55
N ASP A 395 -0.23 -19.06 10.09
CA ASP A 395 -1.44 -19.77 10.46
C ASP A 395 -2.48 -19.84 9.32
N VAL A 396 -2.20 -19.23 8.17
CA VAL A 396 -3.12 -19.13 7.03
C VAL A 396 -2.49 -19.68 5.75
N ASP A 397 -3.21 -20.56 5.04
CA ASP A 397 -2.84 -21.06 3.71
C ASP A 397 -3.27 -20.06 2.63
N PHE A 398 -2.31 -19.35 2.06
CA PHE A 398 -2.54 -18.41 0.97
C PHE A 398 -2.36 -19.10 -0.39
N ILE A 399 -3.42 -19.11 -1.19
CA ILE A 399 -3.43 -19.72 -2.52
C ILE A 399 -3.63 -18.62 -3.55
N ASN A 400 -2.79 -18.59 -4.58
CA ASN A 400 -2.97 -17.70 -5.73
C ASN A 400 -3.38 -18.52 -6.96
N THR A 401 -4.51 -18.16 -7.58
CA THR A 401 -4.99 -18.84 -8.80
C THR A 401 -4.52 -18.15 -10.08
N GLY A 402 -4.13 -16.88 -9.99
CA GLY A 402 -3.83 -16.06 -11.15
C GLY A 402 -2.46 -16.30 -11.75
N ALA A 403 -2.38 -16.26 -13.08
CA ALA A 403 -1.12 -16.27 -13.84
C ALA A 403 -0.42 -14.89 -13.87
N GLY A 404 -0.80 -13.96 -13.00
CA GLY A 404 -0.11 -12.67 -12.83
C GLY A 404 1.26 -12.79 -12.18
N ALA A 405 1.74 -11.67 -11.65
CA ALA A 405 3.02 -11.61 -10.98
C ALA A 405 3.12 -12.62 -9.83
N VAL A 406 4.31 -13.17 -9.62
CA VAL A 406 4.59 -14.01 -8.45
C VAL A 406 4.37 -13.21 -7.18
N ILE A 407 3.53 -13.75 -6.27
CA ILE A 407 3.32 -13.22 -4.93
C ILE A 407 4.05 -14.13 -3.96
N GLU A 408 5.19 -13.67 -3.45
CA GLU A 408 6.00 -14.44 -2.49
C GLU A 408 5.19 -14.85 -1.24
N GLY A 409 5.26 -16.14 -0.88
CA GLY A 409 4.54 -16.73 0.24
C GLY A 409 3.14 -17.27 -0.10
N ALA A 410 2.54 -16.87 -1.23
CA ALA A 410 1.31 -17.48 -1.72
C ALA A 410 1.63 -18.67 -2.62
N ARG A 411 1.04 -19.83 -2.34
CA ARG A 411 1.18 -21.02 -3.18
C ARG A 411 0.37 -20.84 -4.46
N TRP A 412 1.04 -20.88 -5.61
CA TRP A 412 0.32 -20.87 -6.88
C TRP A 412 -0.33 -22.24 -7.15
N VAL A 413 -1.61 -22.21 -7.52
CA VAL A 413 -2.38 -23.40 -7.90
C VAL A 413 -3.19 -23.04 -9.16
N PRO A 414 -3.02 -23.77 -10.28
CA PRO A 414 -3.84 -23.56 -11.47
C PRO A 414 -5.33 -23.61 -11.12
N THR A 415 -6.12 -22.68 -11.66
CA THR A 415 -7.53 -22.50 -11.32
C THR A 415 -8.31 -23.81 -11.33
N GLU A 416 -8.14 -24.64 -12.35
CA GLU A 416 -8.83 -25.92 -12.53
C GLU A 416 -8.57 -26.93 -11.40
N ARG A 417 -7.50 -26.76 -10.62
CA ARG A 417 -7.12 -27.65 -9.50
C ARG A 417 -7.55 -27.13 -8.13
N VAL A 418 -7.95 -25.87 -8.02
CA VAL A 418 -8.31 -25.26 -6.74
C VAL A 418 -9.54 -25.93 -6.12
N GLY A 419 -10.48 -26.38 -6.95
CA GLY A 419 -11.67 -27.10 -6.48
C GLY A 419 -11.36 -28.41 -5.74
N GLU A 420 -10.20 -29.03 -5.97
CA GLU A 420 -9.74 -30.20 -5.23
C GLU A 420 -9.42 -29.82 -3.77
N LEU A 421 -8.74 -28.69 -3.59
CA LEU A 421 -8.33 -28.18 -2.27
C LEU A 421 -9.53 -27.77 -1.41
N LEU A 422 -10.58 -27.22 -2.04
CA LEU A 422 -11.80 -26.80 -1.34
C LEU A 422 -12.66 -27.98 -0.90
N LYS A 423 -12.52 -29.16 -1.53
CA LYS A 423 -13.26 -30.38 -1.15
C LYS A 423 -12.64 -31.10 0.04
N ASP A 424 -11.31 -31.07 0.16
CA ASP A 424 -10.58 -31.72 1.25
C ASP A 424 -10.93 -31.13 2.64
N ASP A 425 -11.41 -29.89 2.69
CA ASP A 425 -11.86 -29.24 3.93
C ASP A 425 -13.16 -29.83 4.49
N PHE A 426 -13.96 -30.55 3.69
CA PHE A 426 -15.19 -31.22 4.16
C PHE A 426 -14.95 -32.63 4.73
N ALA A 427 -13.75 -33.18 4.54
CA ALA A 427 -13.40 -34.54 4.99
C ALA A 427 -12.74 -34.57 6.38
N ARG A 428 -12.57 -33.41 7.03
CA ARG A 428 -12.06 -33.26 8.39
C ARG A 428 -13.13 -32.61 9.26
#